data_AF-A0A022PLB3-F1
#
_entry.id   AF-A0A022PLB3-F1
#
_cell.length_a   1.000
_cell.length_b   1.000
_cell.length_c   1.000
_cell.angle_alpha   90.00
_cell.angle_beta   90.00
_cell.angle_gamma   90.00
#
_symmetry.space_group_name_H-M   'P 1'
#
loop_
_entity.id
_entity.type
_entity.pdbx_description
1 polymer ?
#
loop_
_entity_poly.entity_id
_entity_poly.type
_entity_poly.pdbx_seq_one_letter_code
_entity_poly.pdbx_strand_id
1 'polypeptide(L)'
;MILNKKVFLISPFLLAVSSFSMACKTDPKIEKIITKNGLEKTKVMSMYKNCTLSVSADTPNKVTLVNNKAANRDAEAKKAMYWYRGMGIKEYKAFHQNKYKSLPCVKGKSFCGIAPEYTYSQGYLTNSNPGVVVEFSTIEPSWLYNDFKIKHKCEYKAEGGGTYGLGVTGTSASCDSEYQRVGIGNVFNRWLSEKPAKIDVIISYVLLAK
;
A
#
# COMPACT_ATOMS: atom_id res chain seq x y z
N MET A 1 -69.75 30.52 16.96
CA MET A 1 -68.33 30.51 17.40
C MET A 1 -67.46 30.19 16.17
N ILE A 2 -66.90 31.22 15.53
CA ILE A 2 -65.47 31.57 15.49
C ILE A 2 -64.62 30.69 14.55
N LEU A 3 -64.31 31.29 13.38
CA LEU A 3 -63.06 31.37 12.62
C LEU A 3 -61.93 30.31 12.73
N ASN A 4 -61.39 30.02 11.52
CA ASN A 4 -59.99 29.81 11.14
C ASN A 4 -59.25 28.53 11.59
N LYS A 5 -58.68 27.82 10.59
CA LYS A 5 -57.22 27.70 10.49
C LYS A 5 -56.78 27.25 9.08
N LYS A 6 -56.06 28.15 8.41
CA LYS A 6 -55.12 27.84 7.31
C LYS A 6 -54.07 26.86 7.84
N VAL A 7 -53.78 25.79 7.10
CA VAL A 7 -52.54 25.00 7.24
C VAL A 7 -52.08 24.68 5.81
N PHE A 8 -51.36 25.60 5.19
CA PHE A 8 -49.91 25.51 4.95
C PHE A 8 -49.47 24.20 4.29
N LEU A 9 -49.44 24.23 2.96
CA LEU A 9 -48.62 23.35 2.12
C LEU A 9 -47.14 23.60 2.46
N ILE A 10 -46.53 22.72 3.26
CA ILE A 10 -45.08 22.71 3.43
C ILE A 10 -44.53 21.78 2.36
N SER A 11 -44.14 22.38 1.23
CA SER A 11 -43.29 21.73 0.24
C SER A 11 -41.98 21.32 0.92
N PRO A 12 -41.55 20.04 0.88
CA PRO A 12 -40.21 19.68 1.26
C PRO A 12 -39.28 20.21 0.16
N PHE A 13 -38.75 21.40 0.39
CA PHE A 13 -37.61 21.93 -0.34
C PHE A 13 -36.46 20.92 -0.17
N LEU A 14 -36.31 20.03 -1.16
CA LEU A 14 -35.14 19.18 -1.32
C LEU A 14 -33.94 20.10 -1.49
N LEU A 15 -33.27 20.41 -0.37
CA LEU A 15 -31.93 20.98 -0.37
C LEU A 15 -30.99 19.94 -0.97
N ALA A 16 -30.91 19.92 -2.29
CA ALA A 16 -29.79 19.35 -3.01
C ALA A 16 -28.55 20.15 -2.59
N VAL A 17 -27.89 19.71 -1.53
CA VAL A 17 -26.48 20.04 -1.28
C VAL A 17 -25.71 19.46 -2.46
N SER A 18 -25.59 20.28 -3.50
CA SER A 18 -24.58 20.11 -4.52
C SER A 18 -23.24 20.27 -3.82
N SER A 19 -22.74 19.17 -3.25
CA SER A 19 -21.33 19.02 -2.97
C SER A 19 -20.64 19.03 -4.33
N PHE A 20 -20.36 20.24 -4.83
CA PHE A 20 -19.38 20.44 -5.87
C PHE A 20 -18.09 19.83 -5.31
N SER A 21 -17.82 18.59 -5.71
CA SER A 21 -16.50 18.00 -5.58
C SER A 21 -15.57 18.99 -6.24
N MET A 22 -14.77 19.71 -5.44
CA MET A 22 -13.71 20.54 -5.98
C MET A 22 -12.89 19.62 -6.87
N ALA A 23 -12.95 19.84 -8.19
CA ALA A 23 -12.25 19.02 -9.15
C ALA A 23 -10.78 18.97 -8.70
N CYS A 24 -10.26 17.75 -8.50
CA CYS A 24 -8.87 17.56 -8.11
C CYS A 24 -7.98 18.32 -9.11
N LYS A 25 -7.30 19.36 -8.65
CA LYS A 25 -6.40 20.16 -9.47
C LYS A 25 -4.98 19.64 -9.27
N THR A 26 -4.52 18.82 -10.23
CA THR A 26 -3.14 18.34 -10.27
C THR A 26 -2.22 19.33 -10.96
N ASP A 27 -0.96 19.38 -10.53
CA ASP A 27 0.10 20.10 -11.25
C ASP A 27 0.57 19.27 -12.47
N PRO A 28 0.45 19.78 -13.71
CA PRO A 28 0.93 19.11 -14.92
C PRO A 28 2.43 18.79 -14.91
N LYS A 29 3.25 19.55 -14.17
CA LYS A 29 4.69 19.26 -14.03
C LYS A 29 4.91 17.92 -13.31
N ILE A 30 4.14 17.66 -12.27
CA ILE A 30 4.21 16.39 -11.52
C ILE A 30 3.71 15.23 -12.38
N GLU A 31 2.66 15.42 -13.19
CA GLU A 31 2.22 14.40 -14.15
C GLU A 31 3.31 14.04 -15.17
N LYS A 32 4.05 15.04 -15.67
CA LYS A 32 5.21 14.82 -16.55
C LYS A 32 6.31 14.03 -15.83
N ILE A 33 6.58 14.31 -14.55
CA ILE A 33 7.58 13.58 -13.76
C ILE A 33 7.14 12.12 -13.51
N ILE A 34 5.87 11.88 -13.16
CA ILE A 34 5.31 10.51 -13.05
C ILE A 34 5.48 9.76 -14.39
N THR A 35 5.22 10.43 -15.51
CA THR A 35 5.38 9.86 -16.86
C THR A 35 6.83 9.58 -17.20
N LYS A 36 7.77 10.48 -16.87
CA LYS A 36 9.22 10.26 -17.05
C LYS A 36 9.73 9.04 -16.28
N ASN A 37 9.13 8.76 -15.11
CA ASN A 37 9.41 7.56 -14.31
C ASN A 37 8.66 6.31 -14.84
N GLY A 38 7.94 6.41 -15.96
CA GLY A 38 7.26 5.29 -16.62
C GLY A 38 6.06 4.74 -15.85
N LEU A 39 5.39 5.60 -15.07
CA LEU A 39 4.25 5.26 -14.20
C LEU A 39 2.91 5.80 -14.73
N GLU A 40 2.86 6.34 -15.95
CA GLU A 40 1.69 6.99 -16.55
C GLU A 40 0.48 6.06 -16.70
N LYS A 41 0.73 4.76 -16.97
CA LYS A 41 -0.31 3.72 -17.07
C LYS A 41 -0.49 2.91 -15.79
N THR A 42 -0.07 3.44 -14.65
CA THR A 42 -0.16 2.73 -13.36
C THR A 42 -1.16 3.39 -12.41
N LYS A 43 -1.46 2.71 -11.31
CA LYS A 43 -2.35 3.25 -10.27
C LYS A 43 -1.80 4.55 -9.65
N VAL A 44 -0.48 4.75 -9.61
CA VAL A 44 0.15 6.01 -9.16
C VAL A 44 -0.41 7.22 -9.90
N MET A 45 -0.40 7.20 -11.24
CA MET A 45 -0.93 8.32 -12.04
C MET A 45 -2.41 8.56 -11.73
N SER A 46 -3.23 7.49 -11.68
CA SER A 46 -4.66 7.62 -11.36
C SER A 46 -4.91 8.17 -9.94
N MET A 47 -4.08 7.79 -8.98
CA MET A 47 -4.18 8.25 -7.59
C MET A 47 -3.72 9.70 -7.43
N TYR A 48 -2.76 10.15 -8.25
CA TYR A 48 -2.40 11.56 -8.29
C TYR A 48 -3.53 12.39 -8.90
N LYS A 49 -4.07 11.98 -10.05
CA LYS A 49 -5.18 12.65 -10.75
C LYS A 49 -6.49 12.74 -9.95
N ASN A 50 -6.67 11.88 -8.95
CA ASN A 50 -7.83 11.91 -8.07
C ASN A 50 -7.50 12.43 -6.65
N CYS A 51 -6.32 13.03 -6.46
CA CYS A 51 -5.86 13.63 -5.20
C CYS A 51 -5.77 12.65 -4.02
N THR A 52 -5.72 11.34 -4.28
CA THR A 52 -5.39 10.34 -3.26
C THR A 52 -3.89 10.37 -2.94
N LEU A 53 -3.04 10.68 -3.94
CA LEU A 53 -1.63 11.01 -3.75
C LEU A 53 -1.45 12.53 -3.82
N SER A 54 -0.79 13.09 -2.81
CA SER A 54 -0.42 14.51 -2.76
C SER A 54 1.10 14.68 -2.72
N VAL A 55 1.59 15.79 -3.27
CA VAL A 55 3.02 16.15 -3.17
C VAL A 55 3.33 16.46 -1.71
N SER A 56 4.33 15.77 -1.16
CA SER A 56 4.88 16.03 0.18
C SER A 56 6.20 16.79 0.14
N ALA A 57 7.03 16.54 -0.89
CA ALA A 57 8.25 17.28 -1.13
C ALA A 57 8.51 17.42 -2.63
N ASP A 58 8.98 18.60 -3.01
CA ASP A 58 9.44 18.91 -4.35
C ASP A 58 10.82 19.55 -4.27
N THR A 59 11.86 18.78 -4.59
CA THR A 59 13.27 19.20 -4.48
C THR A 59 13.90 19.25 -5.87
N PRO A 60 15.11 19.81 -6.07
CA PRO A 60 15.76 19.80 -7.38
C PRO A 60 15.93 18.41 -8.00
N ASN A 61 16.10 17.37 -7.17
CA ASN A 61 16.44 16.02 -7.62
C ASN A 61 15.29 15.02 -7.59
N LYS A 62 14.27 15.26 -6.75
CA LYS A 62 13.14 14.32 -6.57
C LYS A 62 11.83 15.02 -6.25
N VAL A 63 10.74 14.32 -6.54
CA VAL A 63 9.39 14.57 -6.03
C VAL A 63 8.97 13.40 -5.16
N THR A 64 8.36 13.66 -4.02
CA THR A 64 7.73 12.63 -3.18
C THR A 64 6.23 12.83 -3.10
N LEU A 65 5.48 11.75 -3.28
CA LEU A 65 4.03 11.72 -3.13
C LEU A 65 3.66 10.84 -1.94
N VAL A 66 2.67 11.26 -1.16
CA VAL A 66 2.15 10.49 -0.01
C VAL A 66 0.67 10.23 -0.19
N ASN A 67 0.22 9.06 0.25
CA ASN A 67 -1.20 8.74 0.32
C ASN A 67 -1.73 9.04 1.72
N ASN A 68 -2.67 9.98 1.81
CA ASN A 68 -3.30 10.37 3.06
C ASN A 68 -4.25 9.32 3.65
N LYS A 69 -4.60 8.28 2.88
CA LYS A 69 -5.42 7.14 3.34
C LYS A 69 -4.59 5.95 3.81
N ALA A 70 -3.29 5.92 3.53
CA ALA A 70 -2.41 4.86 4.05
C ALA A 70 -2.09 5.11 5.53
N ALA A 71 -1.84 4.05 6.29
CA ALA A 71 -1.58 4.19 7.72
C ALA A 71 -0.23 4.85 8.00
N ASN A 72 0.80 4.54 7.20
CA ASN A 72 2.17 5.06 7.30
C ASN A 72 2.74 4.94 8.74
N ARG A 73 2.62 3.75 9.34
CA ARG A 73 2.98 3.53 10.76
C ARG A 73 4.24 2.69 10.88
N ASP A 74 5.00 2.97 11.92
CA ASP A 74 6.06 2.09 12.39
C ASP A 74 5.53 1.26 13.57
N ALA A 75 5.73 -0.05 13.50
CA ALA A 75 5.29 -0.98 14.52
C ALA A 75 6.25 -2.16 14.65
N GLU A 76 6.22 -2.83 15.80
CA GLU A 76 6.82 -4.15 15.95
C GLU A 76 5.93 -5.22 15.33
N ALA A 77 6.53 -6.26 14.75
CA ALA A 77 5.84 -7.36 14.08
C ALA A 77 4.71 -7.97 14.93
N LYS A 78 4.97 -8.14 16.24
CA LYS A 78 4.02 -8.72 17.21
C LYS A 78 2.77 -7.88 17.47
N LYS A 79 2.70 -6.65 16.96
CA LYS A 79 1.55 -5.72 17.08
C LYS A 79 1.07 -5.22 15.72
N ALA A 80 1.76 -5.56 14.64
CA ALA A 80 1.58 -4.93 13.35
C ALA A 80 0.31 -5.42 12.64
N MET A 81 -0.52 -4.48 12.20
CA MET A 81 -1.59 -4.70 11.22
C MET A 81 -1.13 -4.36 9.80
N TYR A 82 -0.22 -3.41 9.68
CA TYR A 82 0.27 -2.90 8.40
C TYR A 82 1.71 -3.35 8.19
N TRP A 83 1.99 -3.78 6.96
CA TRP A 83 3.29 -4.26 6.52
C TRP A 83 3.66 -3.54 5.24
N TYR A 84 4.94 -3.29 5.05
CA TYR A 84 5.42 -2.38 4.02
C TYR A 84 6.51 -3.03 3.18
N ARG A 85 6.57 -2.61 1.92
CA ARG A 85 7.68 -2.92 1.01
C ARG A 85 7.97 -1.75 0.11
N GLY A 86 9.22 -1.29 0.13
CA GLY A 86 9.76 -0.42 -0.91
C GLY A 86 10.03 -1.24 -2.18
N MET A 87 9.37 -0.88 -3.28
CA MET A 87 9.53 -1.50 -4.60
C MET A 87 10.13 -0.48 -5.56
N GLY A 88 11.25 -0.84 -6.20
CA GLY A 88 11.74 -0.06 -7.34
C GLY A 88 10.70 -0.04 -8.47
N ILE A 89 10.74 0.98 -9.34
CA ILE A 89 9.75 1.18 -10.42
C ILE A 89 9.48 -0.10 -11.23
N LYS A 90 10.51 -0.86 -11.60
CA LYS A 90 10.37 -2.09 -12.38
C LYS A 90 9.55 -3.16 -11.64
N GLU A 91 9.83 -3.36 -10.35
CA GLU A 91 9.10 -4.32 -9.52
C GLU A 91 7.65 -3.87 -9.32
N TYR A 92 7.43 -2.59 -8.99
CA TYR A 92 6.09 -2.04 -8.82
C TYR A 92 5.25 -2.19 -10.09
N LYS A 93 5.82 -1.92 -11.28
CA LYS A 93 5.11 -2.11 -12.55
C LYS A 93 4.70 -3.56 -12.77
N ALA A 94 5.57 -4.52 -12.48
CA ALA A 94 5.24 -5.94 -12.57
C ALA A 94 4.13 -6.34 -11.58
N PHE A 95 4.16 -5.79 -10.36
CA PHE A 95 3.11 -6.01 -9.36
C PHE A 95 1.76 -5.39 -9.78
N HIS A 96 1.79 -4.18 -10.34
CA HIS A 96 0.62 -3.51 -10.90
C HIS A 96 0.01 -4.29 -12.07
N GLN A 97 0.85 -4.77 -13.01
CA GLN A 97 0.40 -5.54 -14.19
C GLN A 97 -0.31 -6.84 -13.81
N ASN A 98 0.13 -7.50 -12.74
CA ASN A 98 -0.55 -8.69 -12.23
C ASN A 98 -1.76 -8.40 -11.34
N LYS A 99 -2.24 -7.14 -11.34
CA LYS A 99 -3.39 -6.65 -10.57
C LYS A 99 -3.23 -6.87 -9.07
N TYR A 100 -2.01 -6.72 -8.56
CA TYR A 100 -1.66 -6.87 -7.15
C TYR A 100 -1.92 -8.26 -6.56
N LYS A 101 -1.97 -9.29 -7.40
CA LYS A 101 -2.30 -10.66 -6.97
C LYS A 101 -1.10 -11.45 -6.47
N SER A 102 0.12 -11.07 -6.86
CA SER A 102 1.32 -11.76 -6.43
C SER A 102 2.54 -10.86 -6.45
N LEU A 103 3.35 -10.90 -5.40
CA LEU A 103 4.62 -10.19 -5.35
C LEU A 103 5.61 -10.81 -6.34
N PRO A 104 6.10 -10.07 -7.35
CA PRO A 104 7.00 -10.61 -8.37
C PRO A 104 8.31 -11.17 -7.78
N CYS A 105 8.81 -10.58 -6.70
CA CYS A 105 10.06 -10.98 -6.06
C CYS A 105 10.01 -12.35 -5.37
N VAL A 106 8.82 -12.90 -5.10
CA VAL A 106 8.67 -14.21 -4.41
C VAL A 106 9.32 -15.35 -5.20
N LYS A 107 9.29 -15.27 -6.54
CA LYS A 107 9.90 -16.26 -7.43
C LYS A 107 11.38 -15.97 -7.74
N GLY A 108 11.90 -14.82 -7.30
CA GLY A 108 13.24 -14.36 -7.62
C GLY A 108 14.30 -14.86 -6.63
N LYS A 109 15.57 -14.75 -7.05
CA LYS A 109 16.74 -14.90 -6.16
C LYS A 109 17.04 -13.62 -5.35
N SER A 110 16.38 -12.51 -5.67
CA SER A 110 16.57 -11.20 -5.05
C SER A 110 15.81 -11.07 -3.72
N PHE A 111 16.24 -10.12 -2.90
CA PHE A 111 15.57 -9.80 -1.63
C PHE A 111 14.09 -9.45 -1.83
N CYS A 112 13.22 -10.13 -1.07
CA CYS A 112 11.77 -10.00 -1.11
C CYS A 112 11.21 -9.81 0.30
N GLY A 113 11.74 -8.83 1.05
CA GLY A 113 11.28 -8.52 2.41
C GLY A 113 10.00 -7.69 2.48
N ILE A 114 9.24 -7.91 3.55
CA ILE A 114 8.24 -6.98 4.09
C ILE A 114 8.62 -6.62 5.53
N ALA A 115 8.33 -5.39 5.94
CA ALA A 115 8.61 -4.88 7.29
C ALA A 115 7.37 -4.22 7.91
N PRO A 116 7.13 -4.34 9.21
CA PRO A 116 6.08 -3.58 9.90
C PRO A 116 6.45 -2.09 10.09
N GLU A 117 7.72 -1.71 9.91
CA GLU A 117 8.14 -0.31 9.86
C GLU A 117 8.02 0.28 8.45
N TYR A 118 7.16 1.29 8.34
CA TYR A 118 7.01 2.12 7.16
C TYR A 118 8.31 2.85 6.80
N THR A 119 8.95 3.49 7.78
CA THR A 119 10.18 4.29 7.56
C THR A 119 11.33 3.42 7.07
N TYR A 120 11.49 2.23 7.64
CA TYR A 120 12.45 1.22 7.18
C TYR A 120 12.21 0.86 5.71
N SER A 121 10.96 0.56 5.35
CA SER A 121 10.59 0.20 3.97
C SER A 121 10.74 1.36 2.99
N GLN A 122 10.47 2.58 3.43
CA GLN A 122 10.68 3.81 2.67
C GLN A 122 12.17 4.05 2.40
N GLY A 123 13.05 3.73 3.35
CA GLY A 123 14.50 3.90 3.24
C GLY A 123 15.16 3.15 2.08
N TYR A 124 14.51 2.11 1.54
CA TYR A 124 14.98 1.42 0.33
C TYR A 124 14.85 2.25 -0.96
N LEU A 125 14.08 3.34 -0.92
CA LEU A 125 13.87 4.22 -2.06
C LEU A 125 14.77 5.44 -1.96
N THR A 126 15.53 5.68 -3.02
CA THR A 126 16.48 6.80 -3.11
C THR A 126 16.35 7.48 -4.46
N ASN A 127 17.09 8.56 -4.70
CA ASN A 127 17.11 9.20 -6.02
C ASN A 127 17.66 8.28 -7.11
N SER A 128 18.63 7.42 -6.77
CA SER A 128 19.20 6.43 -7.68
C SER A 128 18.34 5.17 -7.82
N ASN A 129 17.45 4.92 -6.85
CA ASN A 129 16.48 3.83 -6.87
C ASN A 129 15.07 4.34 -6.52
N PRO A 130 14.44 5.14 -7.40
CA PRO A 130 13.09 5.64 -7.19
C PRO A 130 12.07 4.51 -7.27
N GLY A 131 10.88 4.72 -6.68
CA GLY A 131 9.92 3.65 -6.57
C GLY A 131 8.71 3.98 -5.71
N VAL A 132 8.06 2.92 -5.23
CA VAL A 132 6.78 2.97 -4.55
C VAL A 132 6.87 2.13 -3.28
N VAL A 133 6.46 2.69 -2.14
CA VAL A 133 6.17 1.88 -0.96
C VAL A 133 4.72 1.42 -1.06
N VAL A 134 4.54 0.12 -0.91
CA VAL A 134 3.24 -0.52 -0.82
C VAL A 134 3.00 -0.95 0.61
N GLU A 135 1.84 -0.60 1.13
CA GLU A 135 1.27 -1.07 2.39
C GLU A 135 0.36 -2.28 2.13
N PHE A 136 0.52 -3.29 2.98
CA PHE A 136 -0.25 -4.52 3.05
C PHE A 136 -0.98 -4.51 4.39
N SER A 137 -2.29 -4.29 4.37
CA SER A 137 -3.13 -4.31 5.57
C SER A 137 -3.67 -5.72 5.79
N THR A 138 -3.47 -6.28 6.97
CA THR A 138 -4.06 -7.55 7.38
C THR A 138 -5.47 -7.36 7.94
N ILE A 139 -6.20 -8.46 8.11
CA ILE A 139 -7.56 -8.44 8.68
C ILE A 139 -7.62 -7.93 10.14
N GLU A 140 -6.55 -8.13 10.91
CA GLU A 140 -6.42 -7.67 12.29
C GLU A 140 -4.94 -7.47 12.68
N PRO A 141 -4.63 -6.73 13.76
CA PRO A 141 -3.27 -6.61 14.28
C PRO A 141 -2.65 -7.96 14.64
N SER A 142 -1.33 -8.07 14.45
CA SER A 142 -0.53 -9.27 14.78
C SER A 142 -0.84 -10.50 13.93
N TRP A 143 -1.75 -10.40 12.95
CA TRP A 143 -2.23 -11.56 12.19
C TRP A 143 -1.09 -12.32 11.47
N LEU A 144 -0.24 -11.61 10.72
CA LEU A 144 0.93 -12.23 10.07
C LEU A 144 1.93 -12.80 11.07
N TYR A 145 2.12 -12.11 12.20
CA TYR A 145 3.01 -12.60 13.25
C TYR A 145 2.50 -13.89 13.88
N ASN A 146 1.20 -13.97 14.17
CA ASN A 146 0.58 -15.16 14.73
C ASN A 146 0.66 -16.35 13.78
N ASP A 147 0.39 -16.14 12.48
CA ASP A 147 0.48 -17.22 11.51
C ASP A 147 1.95 -17.64 11.26
N PHE A 148 2.83 -16.71 10.90
CA PHE A 148 4.20 -17.04 10.53
C PHE A 148 5.03 -17.48 11.75
N LYS A 149 5.11 -16.68 12.81
CA LYS A 149 6.01 -16.94 13.94
C LYS A 149 5.40 -17.88 14.97
N ILE A 150 4.16 -17.65 15.40
CA ILE A 150 3.58 -18.42 16.52
C ILE A 150 3.15 -19.81 16.06
N LYS A 151 2.38 -19.89 14.97
CA LYS A 151 1.86 -21.14 14.44
C LYS A 151 2.93 -21.89 13.63
N HIS A 152 3.52 -21.24 12.63
CA HIS A 152 4.44 -21.88 11.69
C HIS A 152 5.93 -21.70 12.01
N LYS A 153 6.27 -21.20 13.20
CA LYS A 153 7.63 -21.14 13.78
C LYS A 153 8.68 -20.40 12.94
N CYS A 154 8.24 -19.58 12.00
CA CYS A 154 9.12 -18.78 11.16
C CYS A 154 9.89 -17.72 11.97
N GLU A 155 11.21 -17.69 11.84
CA GLU A 155 12.06 -16.65 12.43
C GLU A 155 12.12 -15.40 11.54
N TYR A 156 11.70 -14.27 12.09
CA TYR A 156 11.87 -12.96 11.46
C TYR A 156 13.23 -12.35 11.84
N LYS A 157 13.73 -11.41 11.04
CA LYS A 157 14.93 -10.64 11.39
C LYS A 157 14.54 -9.41 12.19
N ALA A 158 15.33 -9.03 13.19
CA ALA A 158 15.01 -7.93 14.11
C ALA A 158 14.94 -6.53 13.46
N GLU A 159 15.49 -6.37 12.25
CA GLU A 159 15.43 -5.10 11.51
C GLU A 159 14.00 -4.72 11.10
N GLY A 160 13.75 -3.42 10.94
CA GLY A 160 12.48 -2.90 10.46
C GLY A 160 11.28 -3.24 11.34
N GLY A 161 11.47 -3.39 12.66
CA GLY A 161 10.46 -3.82 13.61
C GLY A 161 10.12 -5.32 13.56
N GLY A 162 10.79 -6.10 12.69
CA GLY A 162 10.62 -7.53 12.54
C GLY A 162 10.26 -7.94 11.11
N THR A 163 11.26 -8.14 10.25
CA THR A 163 11.05 -8.41 8.82
C THR A 163 10.88 -9.89 8.48
N TYR A 164 10.01 -10.13 7.49
CA TYR A 164 9.87 -11.44 6.85
C TYR A 164 10.39 -11.41 5.42
N GLY A 165 11.30 -12.34 5.10
CA GLY A 165 11.77 -12.56 3.73
C GLY A 165 10.85 -13.53 3.00
N LEU A 166 10.09 -13.04 2.02
CA LEU A 166 9.12 -13.81 1.24
C LEU A 166 9.72 -14.57 0.05
N GLY A 167 11.01 -14.38 -0.25
CA GLY A 167 11.70 -15.03 -1.35
C GLY A 167 12.06 -16.49 -1.07
N VAL A 168 12.59 -17.18 -2.07
CA VAL A 168 12.95 -18.62 -2.01
C VAL A 168 13.94 -18.92 -0.87
N THR A 169 14.95 -18.05 -0.67
CA THR A 169 15.97 -18.17 0.39
C THR A 169 15.63 -17.34 1.63
N GLY A 170 14.37 -16.91 1.77
CA GLY A 170 13.92 -16.04 2.84
C GLY A 170 13.61 -16.77 4.15
N THR A 171 12.69 -16.21 4.90
CA THR A 171 12.25 -16.70 6.21
C THR A 171 11.77 -18.15 6.18
N SER A 172 11.26 -18.63 5.05
CA SER A 172 10.78 -20.01 4.87
C SER A 172 11.74 -21.06 5.42
N ALA A 173 13.06 -20.85 5.32
CA ALA A 173 14.09 -21.78 5.80
C ALA A 173 14.05 -22.05 7.32
N SER A 174 13.43 -21.16 8.10
CA SER A 174 13.33 -21.26 9.56
C SER A 174 11.95 -21.71 10.05
N CYS A 175 10.97 -21.83 9.15
CA CYS A 175 9.61 -22.21 9.51
C CYS A 175 9.49 -23.71 9.82
N ASP A 176 8.29 -24.18 10.15
CA ASP A 176 7.96 -25.60 10.18
C ASP A 176 8.05 -26.27 8.79
N SER A 177 7.89 -27.59 8.75
CA SER A 177 8.01 -28.38 7.51
C SER A 177 6.98 -28.00 6.44
N GLU A 178 5.80 -27.53 6.83
CA GLU A 178 4.77 -27.09 5.89
C GLU A 178 5.21 -25.82 5.17
N TYR A 179 5.60 -24.79 5.93
CA TYR A 179 5.96 -23.48 5.37
C TYR A 179 7.35 -23.46 4.76
N GLN A 180 8.26 -24.33 5.20
CA GLN A 180 9.51 -24.61 4.49
C GLN A 180 9.23 -25.15 3.08
N ARG A 181 8.32 -26.12 2.96
CA ARG A 181 7.99 -26.77 1.67
C ARG A 181 7.20 -25.85 0.73
N VAL A 182 6.21 -25.12 1.27
CA VAL A 182 5.34 -24.25 0.47
C VAL A 182 6.02 -22.92 0.14
N GLY A 183 6.81 -22.38 1.08
CA GLY A 183 7.40 -21.05 1.02
C GLY A 183 6.42 -19.96 1.43
N ILE A 184 6.79 -19.15 2.42
CA ILE A 184 5.88 -18.14 3.01
C ILE A 184 5.44 -17.06 2.01
N GLY A 185 6.25 -16.76 0.99
CA GLY A 185 5.84 -15.84 -0.07
C GLY A 185 4.73 -16.38 -0.96
N ASN A 186 4.68 -17.70 -1.16
CA ASN A 186 3.57 -18.33 -1.88
C ASN A 186 2.29 -18.30 -1.04
N VAL A 187 2.41 -18.51 0.27
CA VAL A 187 1.30 -18.33 1.22
C VAL A 187 0.80 -16.88 1.19
N PHE A 188 1.71 -15.90 1.27
CA PHE A 188 1.37 -14.48 1.20
C PHE A 188 0.65 -14.12 -0.10
N ASN A 189 1.12 -14.63 -1.24
CA ASN A 189 0.48 -14.42 -2.54
C ASN A 189 -0.92 -15.04 -2.62
N ARG A 190 -1.18 -16.16 -1.94
CA ARG A 190 -2.55 -16.70 -1.84
C ARG A 190 -3.46 -15.72 -1.11
N TRP A 191 -3.01 -15.15 0.01
CA TRP A 191 -3.80 -14.17 0.77
C TRP A 191 -4.08 -12.86 0.04
N LEU A 192 -3.21 -12.47 -0.90
CA LEU A 192 -3.44 -11.35 -1.82
C LEU A 192 -4.51 -11.66 -2.89
N SER A 193 -4.62 -12.92 -3.33
CA SER A 193 -5.35 -13.27 -4.55
C SER A 193 -6.64 -14.05 -4.34
N GLU A 194 -6.70 -14.89 -3.32
CA GLU A 194 -7.88 -15.69 -2.96
C GLU A 194 -8.99 -14.82 -2.39
N LYS A 195 -10.24 -15.29 -2.49
CA LYS A 195 -11.43 -14.57 -2.02
C LYS A 195 -12.11 -15.33 -0.87
N PRO A 196 -12.47 -14.65 0.25
CA PRO A 196 -12.20 -13.24 0.54
C PRO A 196 -10.70 -12.96 0.73
N ALA A 197 -10.23 -11.82 0.22
CA ALA A 197 -8.82 -11.44 0.36
C ALA A 197 -8.53 -11.17 1.84
N LYS A 198 -7.39 -11.67 2.33
CA LYS A 198 -6.95 -11.46 3.72
C LYS A 198 -5.95 -10.32 3.86
N ILE A 199 -5.45 -9.83 2.73
CA ILE A 199 -4.50 -8.72 2.66
C ILE A 199 -4.99 -7.72 1.64
N ASP A 200 -5.17 -6.48 2.08
CA ASP A 200 -5.47 -5.34 1.22
C ASP A 200 -4.19 -4.58 0.85
N VAL A 201 -4.16 -4.08 -0.39
CA VAL A 201 -2.99 -3.41 -0.96
C VAL A 201 -3.25 -1.93 -1.15
N ILE A 202 -2.41 -1.10 -0.55
CA ILE A 202 -2.48 0.36 -0.63
C ILE A 202 -1.12 0.92 -1.05
N ILE A 203 -1.09 1.82 -2.03
CA ILE A 203 0.13 2.59 -2.32
C ILE A 203 0.27 3.66 -1.26
N SER A 204 1.32 3.62 -0.45
CA SER A 204 1.49 4.53 0.70
C SER A 204 2.36 5.73 0.38
N TYR A 205 3.43 5.52 -0.40
CA TYR A 205 4.41 6.54 -0.75
C TYR A 205 5.03 6.30 -2.12
N VAL A 206 5.40 7.37 -2.81
CA VAL A 206 6.08 7.33 -4.11
C VAL A 206 7.26 8.29 -4.09
N LEU A 207 8.44 7.83 -4.49
CA LEU A 207 9.60 8.67 -4.79
C LEU A 207 9.84 8.65 -6.30
N LEU A 208 9.85 9.84 -6.90
CA LEU A 208 10.10 10.05 -8.32
C LEU A 208 11.41 10.81 -8.51
N ALA A 209 12.28 10.31 -9.38
CA ALA A 209 13.46 11.07 -9.81
C ALA A 209 13.04 12.15 -10.83
N LYS A 210 13.72 13.30 -10.79
CA LYS A 210 13.46 14.40 -11.73
C LYS A 210 14.21 14.29 -13.04
#